data_AF-D8SWD9-F1
#
_entry.id   AF-D8SWD9-F1
#
_cell.length_a   1.000
_cell.length_b   1.000
_cell.length_c   1.000
_cell.angle_alpha   90.00
_cell.angle_beta   90.00
_cell.angle_gamma   90.00
#
_symmetry.space_group_name_H-M   'P 1'
#
loop_
_entity.id
_entity.type
_entity.pdbx_description
1 polymer ?
#
loop_
_entity_poly.entity_id
_entity_poly.type
_entity_poly.pdbx_seq_one_letter_code
_entity_poly.pdbx_strand_id
1 'polypeptide(L)'
;MARALACCYVTREALAASTQSHQQTTQHRVPKSLPGMKMLEPIEQGTLVYKPYLDYLCFQLLDSAPDVQALPLDDQLAFKSSPRKANVYNWLYSSRRLRRIRITYFDAGRACQALNALLYPDNSFDLPLLGIDLLSFGANKILCVVDFIPLFQDQGYLEKYIRPLALLRQPFAARCSEMSDRFFDKDKFASEQMIFFRSDQGSSEPDLESLYAICRNILEIFAFFGAK
;
A
#
# COMPACT_ATOMS: atom_id res chain seq x y z
N MET A 1 16.09 24.66 -3.61
CA MET A 1 16.31 24.11 -2.25
C MET A 1 15.32 24.64 -1.20
N ALA A 2 14.93 25.92 -1.18
CA ALA A 2 13.97 26.43 -0.17
C ALA A 2 12.54 25.82 -0.26
N ARG A 3 12.04 25.47 -1.46
CA ARG A 3 10.79 24.69 -1.63
C ARG A 3 10.91 23.22 -1.19
N ALA A 4 12.12 22.67 -1.14
CA ALA A 4 12.38 21.28 -0.76
C ALA A 4 12.25 21.04 0.75
N LEU A 5 12.44 22.07 1.58
CA LEU A 5 12.19 22.01 3.01
C LEU A 5 10.71 22.24 3.34
N ALA A 6 9.98 23.03 2.55
CA ALA A 6 8.57 23.33 2.81
C ALA A 6 7.62 22.14 2.57
N CYS A 7 7.99 21.18 1.71
CA CYS A 7 7.18 19.98 1.45
C CYS A 7 7.57 18.80 2.37
N CYS A 8 8.83 18.74 2.83
CA CYS A 8 9.27 17.79 3.86
C CYS A 8 8.85 18.21 5.28
N TYR A 9 8.46 19.47 5.49
CA TYR A 9 7.75 19.91 6.69
C TYR A 9 6.26 19.58 6.57
N VAL A 10 5.92 18.30 6.50
CA VAL A 10 4.58 17.90 6.92
C VAL A 10 4.61 17.89 8.44
N THR A 11 4.36 19.06 9.04
CA THR A 11 4.18 19.16 10.50
C THR A 11 3.08 18.20 10.94
N ARG A 12 3.05 17.79 12.22
CA ARG A 12 1.89 17.05 12.76
C ARG A 12 0.57 17.76 12.43
N GLU A 13 0.60 19.08 12.38
CA GLU A 13 -0.52 19.94 11.95
C GLU A 13 -0.80 19.87 10.45
N ALA A 14 0.18 19.68 9.56
CA ALA A 14 -0.05 19.46 8.13
C ALA A 14 -0.51 18.02 7.79
N LEU A 15 -0.11 17.02 8.58
CA LEU A 15 -0.68 15.67 8.53
C LEU A 15 -2.12 15.66 9.08
N ALA A 16 -2.37 16.42 10.15
CA ALA A 16 -3.72 16.61 10.71
C ALA A 16 -4.60 17.50 9.83
N ALA A 17 -4.05 18.55 9.22
CA ALA A 17 -4.75 19.48 8.33
C ALA A 17 -4.95 18.90 6.93
N SER A 18 -4.05 18.06 6.41
CA SER A 18 -4.37 17.22 5.23
C SER A 18 -5.47 16.23 5.57
N THR A 19 -5.47 15.67 6.77
CA THR A 19 -6.57 14.80 7.24
C THR A 19 -7.90 15.55 7.38
N GLN A 20 -7.92 16.78 7.90
CA GLN A 20 -9.13 17.60 8.07
C GLN A 20 -9.59 18.33 6.79
N SER A 21 -8.66 18.89 5.99
CA SER A 21 -8.99 19.56 4.72
C SER A 21 -9.39 18.56 3.63
N HIS A 22 -8.81 17.35 3.62
CA HIS A 22 -9.34 16.26 2.81
C HIS A 22 -10.64 15.70 3.36
N GLN A 23 -10.90 15.65 4.67
CA GLN A 23 -12.24 15.30 5.17
C GLN A 23 -13.34 16.21 4.61
N GLN A 24 -13.06 17.47 4.29
CA GLN A 24 -14.00 18.38 3.62
C GLN A 24 -14.06 18.21 2.08
N THR A 25 -12.99 17.74 1.42
CA THR A 25 -12.96 17.56 -0.05
C THR A 25 -13.25 16.12 -0.52
N THR A 26 -13.13 15.12 0.34
CA THR A 26 -13.42 13.70 0.03
C THR A 26 -14.89 13.35 0.12
N GLN A 27 -15.76 14.24 0.60
CA GLN A 27 -17.20 13.95 0.69
C GLN A 27 -17.89 13.79 -0.68
N HIS A 28 -17.23 14.06 -1.81
CA HIS A 28 -17.86 13.99 -3.15
C HIS A 28 -17.06 13.35 -4.30
N ARG A 29 -15.87 12.77 -4.08
CA ARG A 29 -15.22 11.95 -5.14
C ARG A 29 -15.49 10.46 -4.89
N VAL A 30 -16.45 9.92 -5.63
CA VAL A 30 -16.75 8.48 -5.75
C VAL A 30 -15.44 7.67 -5.87
N PRO A 31 -15.28 6.52 -5.19
CA PRO A 31 -14.14 5.64 -5.44
C PRO A 31 -14.20 5.18 -6.90
N LYS A 32 -13.22 5.60 -7.71
CA LYS A 32 -13.06 5.05 -9.05
C LYS A 32 -12.30 3.74 -8.90
N SER A 33 -12.91 2.64 -9.31
CA SER A 33 -12.20 1.39 -9.50
C SER A 33 -11.24 1.51 -10.69
N LEU A 34 -10.13 0.76 -10.64
CA LEU A 34 -9.24 0.67 -11.80
C LEU A 34 -9.96 0.03 -13.00
N PRO A 35 -9.52 0.27 -14.24
CA PRO A 35 -10.14 -0.30 -15.43
C PRO A 35 -10.33 -1.83 -15.31
N GLY A 36 -11.55 -2.32 -15.54
CA GLY A 36 -11.85 -3.75 -15.49
C GLY A 36 -11.80 -4.40 -14.10
N MET A 37 -11.51 -3.64 -13.04
CA MET A 37 -11.48 -4.17 -11.67
C MET A 37 -12.90 -4.49 -11.20
N LYS A 38 -13.12 -5.75 -10.79
CA LYS A 38 -14.40 -6.23 -10.27
C LYS A 38 -14.16 -7.19 -9.12
N MET A 39 -14.93 -7.02 -8.05
CA MET A 39 -15.05 -7.99 -6.95
C MET A 39 -16.50 -8.46 -6.90
N LEU A 40 -16.71 -9.72 -6.50
CA LEU A 40 -18.05 -10.18 -6.14
C LEU A 40 -18.46 -9.56 -4.80
N GLU A 41 -19.71 -9.77 -4.42
CA GLU A 41 -20.17 -9.44 -3.08
C GLU A 41 -19.27 -10.12 -2.02
N PRO A 42 -19.00 -9.44 -0.89
CA PRO A 42 -18.22 -10.00 0.19
C PRO A 42 -18.80 -11.34 0.64
N ILE A 43 -17.95 -12.32 0.96
CA ILE A 43 -18.38 -13.62 1.49
C ILE A 43 -19.24 -13.47 2.74
N GLU A 44 -18.98 -12.44 3.54
CA GLU A 44 -19.76 -12.08 4.71
C GLU A 44 -20.14 -10.59 4.66
N GLN A 45 -21.44 -10.31 4.70
CA GLN A 45 -21.97 -8.95 4.55
C GLN A 45 -21.32 -7.99 5.56
N GLY A 46 -20.79 -6.87 5.06
CA GLY A 46 -20.26 -5.78 5.89
C GLY A 46 -18.82 -5.92 6.39
N THR A 47 -18.03 -6.86 5.86
CA THR A 47 -16.70 -7.18 6.42
C THR A 47 -15.59 -7.26 5.38
N LEU A 48 -15.27 -6.17 4.67
CA LEU A 48 -14.01 -6.10 3.91
C LEU A 48 -13.04 -5.12 4.58
N VAL A 49 -12.24 -5.63 5.52
CA VAL A 49 -11.33 -4.84 6.39
C VAL A 49 -10.38 -3.98 5.55
N TYR A 50 -9.84 -4.55 4.46
CA TYR A 50 -8.87 -3.86 3.61
C TYR A 50 -9.47 -3.19 2.37
N LYS A 51 -10.80 -3.21 2.19
CA LYS A 51 -11.43 -2.55 1.03
C LYS A 51 -11.19 -1.03 1.00
N PRO A 52 -11.23 -0.30 2.13
CA PRO A 52 -10.85 1.11 2.12
C PRO A 52 -9.43 1.36 1.61
N TYR A 53 -8.48 0.51 1.98
CA TYR A 53 -7.08 0.59 1.53
C TYR A 53 -6.95 0.32 0.04
N LEU A 54 -7.68 -0.67 -0.46
CA LEU A 54 -7.75 -0.99 -1.88
C LEU A 54 -8.34 0.15 -2.70
N ASP A 55 -9.47 0.70 -2.26
CA ASP A 55 -10.16 1.80 -2.93
C ASP A 55 -9.29 3.04 -2.99
N TYR A 56 -8.59 3.31 -1.89
CA TYR A 56 -7.65 4.41 -1.83
C TYR A 56 -6.44 4.20 -2.74
N LEU A 57 -5.86 3.00 -2.76
CA LEU A 57 -4.78 2.66 -3.68
C LEU A 57 -5.22 2.85 -5.14
N CYS A 58 -6.44 2.42 -5.49
CA CYS A 58 -7.02 2.63 -6.82
C CYS A 58 -7.19 4.11 -7.15
N PHE A 59 -7.74 4.90 -6.22
CA PHE A 59 -7.89 6.33 -6.37
C PHE A 59 -6.55 7.03 -6.64
N GLN A 60 -5.53 6.74 -5.82
CA GLN A 60 -4.21 7.33 -5.98
C GLN A 60 -3.51 6.89 -7.27
N LEU A 61 -3.66 5.63 -7.69
CA LEU A 61 -3.14 5.18 -8.96
C LEU A 61 -3.78 5.93 -10.13
N LEU A 62 -5.09 6.17 -10.10
CA LEU A 62 -5.78 6.93 -11.14
C LEU A 62 -5.41 8.42 -11.14
N ASP A 63 -5.10 8.99 -9.97
CA ASP A 63 -4.70 10.40 -9.85
C ASP A 63 -3.23 10.62 -10.28
N SER A 64 -2.31 9.75 -9.83
CA SER A 64 -0.86 9.86 -10.09
C SER A 64 -0.40 9.21 -11.40
N ALA A 65 -1.16 8.25 -11.92
CA ALA A 65 -0.91 7.53 -13.17
C ALA A 65 -2.22 7.40 -13.98
N PRO A 66 -2.74 8.51 -14.53
CA PRO A 66 -4.03 8.52 -15.23
C PRO A 66 -4.04 7.66 -16.52
N ASP A 67 -2.87 7.26 -17.00
CA ASP A 67 -2.65 6.35 -18.13
C ASP A 67 -2.58 4.87 -17.70
N VAL A 68 -3.00 4.54 -16.47
CA VAL A 68 -3.07 3.16 -16.00
C VAL A 68 -4.01 2.33 -16.86
N GLN A 69 -3.52 1.19 -17.32
CA GLN A 69 -4.23 0.25 -18.18
C GLN A 69 -4.16 -1.16 -17.60
N ALA A 70 -5.27 -1.90 -17.74
CA ALA A 70 -5.30 -3.32 -17.40
C ALA A 70 -4.41 -4.11 -18.36
N LEU A 71 -3.65 -5.05 -17.81
CA LEU A 71 -2.89 -6.02 -18.59
C LEU A 71 -3.65 -7.35 -18.63
N PRO A 72 -3.47 -8.16 -19.69
CA PRO A 72 -4.04 -9.50 -19.75
C PRO A 72 -3.61 -10.35 -18.55
N LEU A 73 -4.58 -11.04 -17.96
CA LEU A 73 -4.40 -12.02 -16.90
C LEU A 73 -5.30 -13.21 -17.22
N ASP A 74 -4.77 -14.43 -17.10
CA ASP A 74 -5.56 -15.65 -17.27
C ASP A 74 -6.74 -15.65 -16.27
N ASP A 75 -7.94 -15.97 -16.73
CA ASP A 75 -9.15 -15.96 -15.89
C ASP A 75 -9.00 -16.86 -14.65
N GLN A 76 -8.26 -17.98 -14.77
CA GLN A 76 -7.98 -18.91 -13.66
C GLN A 76 -7.06 -18.30 -12.59
N LEU A 77 -6.29 -17.27 -12.97
CA LEU A 77 -5.46 -16.48 -12.06
C LEU A 77 -6.18 -15.21 -11.62
N ALA A 78 -6.99 -14.58 -12.47
CA ALA A 78 -7.72 -13.36 -12.16
C ALA A 78 -8.71 -13.55 -11.01
N PHE A 79 -9.36 -14.71 -10.96
CA PHE A 79 -10.27 -15.04 -9.88
C PHE A 79 -10.25 -16.52 -9.55
N LYS A 80 -10.25 -16.85 -8.27
CA LYS A 80 -10.48 -18.22 -7.81
C LYS A 80 -11.32 -18.22 -6.55
N SER A 81 -12.34 -19.08 -6.55
CA SER A 81 -13.14 -19.36 -5.35
C SER A 81 -12.80 -20.76 -4.83
N SER A 82 -12.77 -20.90 -3.51
CA SER A 82 -12.57 -22.17 -2.84
C SER A 82 -13.90 -22.73 -2.31
N PRO A 83 -14.03 -24.06 -2.19
CA PRO A 83 -15.19 -24.69 -1.56
C PRO A 83 -15.41 -24.26 -0.10
N ARG A 84 -14.35 -23.76 0.57
CA ARG A 84 -14.39 -23.26 1.96
C ARG A 84 -14.86 -21.81 2.07
N LYS A 85 -15.49 -21.26 1.02
CA LYS A 85 -15.93 -19.86 0.92
C LYS A 85 -14.77 -18.90 1.13
N ALA A 86 -13.77 -19.01 0.27
CA ALA A 86 -12.70 -18.03 0.18
C ALA A 86 -12.52 -17.64 -1.29
N ASN A 87 -12.41 -16.34 -1.55
CA ASN A 87 -12.25 -15.76 -2.87
C ASN A 87 -10.89 -15.07 -2.93
N VAL A 88 -10.13 -15.34 -3.98
CA VAL A 88 -8.95 -14.55 -4.33
C VAL A 88 -9.22 -13.83 -5.65
N TYR A 89 -8.96 -12.53 -5.65
CA TYR A 89 -9.05 -11.65 -6.80
C TYR A 89 -7.66 -11.14 -7.11
N ASN A 90 -7.22 -11.26 -8.35
CA ASN A 90 -5.94 -10.74 -8.81
C ASN A 90 -6.20 -9.76 -9.96
N TRP A 91 -5.53 -8.61 -9.90
CA TRP A 91 -5.53 -7.64 -10.97
C TRP A 91 -4.11 -7.28 -11.36
N LEU A 92 -3.93 -7.04 -12.65
CA LEU A 92 -2.65 -6.72 -13.26
C LEU A 92 -2.80 -5.46 -14.11
N TYR A 93 -1.95 -4.46 -13.83
CA TYR A 93 -1.95 -3.19 -14.54
C TYR A 93 -0.55 -2.75 -14.95
N SER A 94 -0.49 -1.74 -15.80
CA SER A 94 0.72 -0.96 -16.11
C SER A 94 0.36 0.50 -16.36
N SER A 95 1.35 1.37 -16.33
CA SER A 95 1.30 2.74 -16.84
C SER A 95 2.68 3.10 -17.40
N ARG A 96 2.88 4.30 -17.96
CA ARG A 96 4.20 4.77 -18.42
C ARG A 96 5.25 4.79 -17.32
N ARG A 97 4.86 5.05 -16.07
CA ARG A 97 5.78 5.12 -14.92
C ARG A 97 5.90 3.80 -14.17
N LEU A 98 4.94 2.90 -14.34
CA LEU A 98 4.85 1.64 -13.64
C LEU A 98 4.73 0.51 -14.65
N ARG A 99 5.84 -0.17 -14.97
CA ARG A 99 5.83 -1.29 -15.93
C ARG A 99 4.91 -2.42 -15.50
N ARG A 100 4.65 -2.55 -14.19
CA ARG A 100 3.73 -3.56 -13.65
C ARG A 100 3.18 -3.15 -12.29
N ILE A 101 1.90 -3.38 -12.09
CA ILE A 101 1.21 -3.24 -10.81
C ILE A 101 0.44 -4.53 -10.58
N ARG A 102 0.74 -5.25 -9.50
CA ARG A 102 -0.05 -6.41 -9.06
C ARG A 102 -0.85 -6.04 -7.83
N ILE A 103 -2.13 -6.39 -7.83
CA ILE A 103 -2.99 -6.22 -6.67
C ILE A 103 -3.74 -7.53 -6.47
N THR A 104 -3.69 -8.06 -5.26
CA THR A 104 -4.41 -9.27 -4.85
C THR A 104 -5.27 -8.95 -3.65
N TYR A 105 -6.55 -9.30 -3.72
CA TYR A 105 -7.44 -9.29 -2.56
C TYR A 105 -7.87 -10.72 -2.25
N PHE A 106 -7.66 -11.15 -1.00
CA PHE A 106 -8.15 -12.41 -0.48
C PHE A 106 -9.26 -12.12 0.52
N ASP A 107 -10.43 -12.69 0.28
CA ASP A 107 -11.60 -12.60 1.13
C ASP A 107 -11.98 -14.01 1.59
N ALA A 108 -11.92 -14.28 2.90
CA ALA A 108 -12.51 -15.45 3.54
C ALA A 108 -13.43 -15.02 4.70
N GLY A 109 -14.14 -13.91 4.53
CA GLY A 109 -15.02 -13.31 5.55
C GLY A 109 -14.24 -12.92 6.80
N ARG A 110 -14.84 -13.14 7.99
CA ARG A 110 -14.17 -12.90 9.28
C ARG A 110 -12.98 -13.82 9.57
N ALA A 111 -12.82 -14.94 8.85
CA ALA A 111 -11.76 -15.90 9.16
C ALA A 111 -10.37 -15.40 8.75
N CYS A 112 -10.26 -14.78 7.57
CA CYS A 112 -9.00 -14.27 7.06
C CYS A 112 -9.25 -13.31 5.89
N GLN A 113 -8.50 -12.21 5.83
CA GLN A 113 -8.45 -11.36 4.65
C GLN A 113 -7.02 -10.94 4.38
N ALA A 114 -6.71 -10.69 3.11
CA ALA A 114 -5.44 -10.10 2.74
C ALA A 114 -5.59 -9.08 1.61
N LEU A 115 -4.79 -8.02 1.68
CA LEU A 115 -4.51 -7.12 0.57
C LEU A 115 -3.01 -7.15 0.31
N ASN A 116 -2.63 -7.67 -0.84
CA ASN A 116 -1.26 -7.61 -1.32
C ASN A 116 -1.19 -6.70 -2.55
N ALA A 117 -0.23 -5.78 -2.57
CA ALA A 117 0.04 -4.99 -3.77
C ALA A 117 1.55 -4.81 -3.96
N LEU A 118 1.98 -4.86 -5.22
CA LEU A 118 3.38 -4.64 -5.60
C LEU A 118 3.46 -3.81 -6.87
N LEU A 119 4.07 -2.64 -6.76
CA LEU A 119 4.21 -1.69 -7.85
C LEU A 119 5.68 -1.68 -8.30
N TYR A 120 5.87 -2.00 -9.58
CA TYR A 120 7.14 -2.03 -10.25
C TYR A 120 7.30 -0.77 -11.09
N PRO A 121 8.24 0.13 -10.76
CA PRO A 121 8.57 1.26 -11.62
C PRO A 121 9.03 0.80 -13.00
N ASP A 122 8.86 1.65 -14.00
CA ASP A 122 9.48 1.40 -15.31
C ASP A 122 11.00 1.28 -15.19
N ASN A 123 11.61 0.48 -16.06
CA ASN A 123 13.06 0.23 -16.05
C ASN A 123 13.87 1.51 -16.32
N SER A 124 13.27 2.54 -16.91
CA SER A 124 13.91 3.85 -17.08
C SER A 124 14.13 4.59 -15.77
N PHE A 125 13.51 4.13 -14.66
CA PHE A 125 13.68 4.73 -13.35
C PHE A 125 14.34 3.76 -12.37
N ASP A 126 15.27 4.26 -11.57
CA ASP A 126 15.90 3.55 -10.46
C ASP A 126 15.06 3.62 -9.17
N LEU A 127 13.74 3.73 -9.27
CA LEU A 127 12.87 3.85 -8.09
C LEU A 127 12.76 2.52 -7.32
N PRO A 128 12.63 2.57 -5.98
CA PRO A 128 12.33 1.37 -5.20
C PRO A 128 10.95 0.80 -5.58
N LEU A 129 10.74 -0.49 -5.30
CA LEU A 129 9.43 -1.11 -5.47
C LEU A 129 8.55 -0.76 -4.28
N LEU A 130 7.28 -0.44 -4.50
CA LEU A 130 6.33 -0.34 -3.38
C LEU A 130 5.69 -1.71 -3.13
N GLY A 131 5.92 -2.27 -1.96
CA GLY A 131 5.27 -3.47 -1.45
C GLY A 131 4.28 -3.16 -0.34
N ILE A 132 3.08 -3.72 -0.44
CA ILE A 132 2.02 -3.67 0.57
C ILE A 132 1.56 -5.10 0.81
N ASP A 133 1.54 -5.54 2.06
CA ASP A 133 1.03 -6.84 2.48
C ASP A 133 0.28 -6.69 3.79
N LEU A 134 -1.04 -6.62 3.72
CA LEU A 134 -1.92 -6.46 4.87
C LEU A 134 -2.68 -7.76 5.06
N LEU A 135 -2.56 -8.39 6.23
CA LEU A 135 -3.18 -9.66 6.55
C LEU A 135 -3.97 -9.54 7.85
N SER A 136 -5.20 -10.03 7.84
CA SER A 136 -6.02 -10.23 9.02
C SER A 136 -6.30 -11.72 9.20
N PHE A 137 -6.23 -12.19 10.44
CA PHE A 137 -6.50 -13.56 10.82
C PHE A 137 -7.53 -13.55 11.95
N GLY A 138 -8.77 -13.89 11.62
CA GLY A 138 -9.87 -13.80 12.58
C GLY A 138 -10.16 -12.37 13.03
N ALA A 139 -10.85 -12.26 14.16
CA ALA A 139 -11.12 -10.98 14.82
C ALA A 139 -9.93 -10.42 15.61
N ASN A 140 -8.86 -11.20 15.78
CA ASN A 140 -7.89 -10.97 16.85
C ASN A 140 -6.47 -10.80 16.35
N LYS A 141 -6.18 -10.81 15.05
CA LYS A 141 -4.79 -10.67 14.63
C LYS A 141 -4.65 -9.99 13.29
N ILE A 142 -3.71 -9.07 13.21
CA ILE A 142 -3.25 -8.48 11.95
C ILE A 142 -1.74 -8.51 11.85
N LEU A 143 -1.26 -8.58 10.61
CA LEU A 143 0.12 -8.38 10.21
C LEU A 143 0.10 -7.41 9.02
N CYS A 144 0.80 -6.30 9.14
CA CYS A 144 0.87 -5.29 8.10
C CYS A 144 2.33 -5.03 7.76
N VAL A 145 2.67 -5.20 6.49
CA VAL A 145 3.98 -4.89 5.93
C VAL A 145 3.80 -3.85 4.84
N VAL A 146 4.49 -2.73 4.96
CA VAL A 146 4.51 -1.70 3.93
C VAL A 146 5.95 -1.23 3.78
N ASP A 147 6.49 -1.31 2.57
CA ASP A 147 7.89 -0.98 2.32
C ASP A 147 8.11 -0.40 0.93
N PHE A 148 9.14 0.45 0.84
CA PHE A 148 9.78 0.80 -0.42
C PHE A 148 11.04 -0.04 -0.53
N ILE A 149 10.89 -1.19 -1.17
CA ILE A 149 11.94 -2.19 -1.29
C ILE A 149 13.04 -1.64 -2.20
N PRO A 150 14.27 -1.45 -1.69
CA PRO A 150 15.35 -0.86 -2.47
C PRO A 150 15.78 -1.76 -3.62
N LEU A 151 16.13 -1.16 -4.75
CA LEU A 151 16.79 -1.90 -5.84
C LEU A 151 18.25 -2.24 -5.50
N PHE A 152 18.91 -1.35 -4.77
CA PHE A 152 20.32 -1.45 -4.41
C PHE A 152 20.51 -1.13 -2.92
N GLN A 153 21.47 -1.81 -2.30
CA GLN A 153 21.82 -1.63 -0.88
C GLN A 153 23.00 -0.67 -0.68
N ASP A 154 23.50 -0.04 -1.74
CA ASP A 154 24.60 0.93 -1.60
C ASP A 154 24.13 2.22 -0.94
N GLN A 155 25.05 2.89 -0.25
CA GLN A 155 24.73 4.07 0.55
C GLN A 155 24.13 5.20 -0.30
N GLY A 156 24.60 5.41 -1.53
CA GLY A 156 24.12 6.49 -2.38
C GLY A 156 22.64 6.31 -2.74
N TYR A 157 22.25 5.07 -3.05
CA TYR A 157 20.86 4.72 -3.31
C TYR A 157 19.96 4.88 -2.09
N LEU A 158 20.39 4.35 -0.94
CA LEU A 158 19.61 4.39 0.29
C LEU A 158 19.38 5.82 0.78
N GLU A 159 20.40 6.69 0.70
CA GLU A 159 20.29 8.12 1.02
C GLU A 159 19.30 8.85 0.12
N LYS A 160 19.30 8.50 -1.17
CA LYS A 160 18.44 9.14 -2.18
C LYS A 160 16.97 8.74 -2.03
N TYR A 161 16.70 7.45 -1.81
CA TYR A 161 15.35 6.91 -1.92
C TYR A 161 14.75 6.37 -0.62
N ILE A 162 15.57 5.83 0.28
CA ILE A 162 15.09 5.12 1.45
C ILE A 162 15.04 6.02 2.69
N ARG A 163 16.13 6.70 3.04
CA ARG A 163 16.18 7.55 4.24
C ARG A 163 15.13 8.65 4.30
N PRO A 164 14.73 9.31 3.20
CA PRO A 164 13.64 10.29 3.23
C PRO A 164 12.31 9.71 3.74
N LEU A 165 12.10 8.40 3.59
CA LEU A 165 10.88 7.69 4.02
C LEU A 165 10.81 7.52 5.54
N ALA A 166 11.87 7.84 6.28
CA ALA A 166 11.84 7.86 7.74
C ALA A 166 10.71 8.75 8.29
N LEU A 167 10.35 9.83 7.58
CA LEU A 167 9.23 10.70 7.94
C LEU A 167 7.87 9.99 7.88
N LEU A 168 7.70 9.03 6.96
CA LEU A 168 6.50 8.21 6.89
C LEU A 168 6.48 7.14 7.98
N ARG A 169 7.64 6.56 8.30
CA ARG A 169 7.76 5.55 9.35
C ARG A 169 7.63 6.15 10.75
N GLN A 170 8.13 7.35 10.98
CA GLN A 170 8.27 7.95 12.32
C GLN A 170 6.98 7.92 13.17
N PRO A 171 5.78 8.23 12.64
CA PRO A 171 4.53 8.13 13.40
C PRO A 171 4.18 6.71 13.86
N PHE A 172 4.75 5.68 13.22
CA PHE A 172 4.54 4.27 13.51
C PHE A 172 5.72 3.57 14.14
N ALA A 173 6.89 4.20 14.21
CA ALA A 173 8.14 3.54 14.56
C ALA A 173 8.06 2.82 15.91
N ALA A 174 7.42 3.43 16.92
CA ALA A 174 7.25 2.85 18.26
C ALA A 174 6.36 1.59 18.30
N ARG A 175 5.56 1.37 17.25
CA ARG A 175 4.63 0.23 17.12
C ARG A 175 5.15 -0.84 16.17
N CYS A 176 6.17 -0.52 15.39
CA CYS A 176 6.79 -1.48 14.48
C CYS A 176 7.55 -2.53 15.30
N SER A 177 7.32 -3.79 14.97
CA SER A 177 8.12 -4.90 15.49
C SER A 177 9.31 -5.16 14.56
N GLU A 178 10.31 -5.86 15.06
CA GLU A 178 11.35 -6.41 14.19
C GLU A 178 10.81 -7.62 13.40
N MET A 179 11.18 -7.69 12.13
CA MET A 179 10.92 -8.87 11.32
C MET A 179 11.90 -9.98 11.68
N SER A 180 11.39 -11.20 11.79
CA SER A 180 12.22 -12.38 12.03
C SER A 180 12.99 -12.77 10.77
N ASP A 181 14.28 -13.06 10.92
CA ASP A 181 15.17 -13.58 9.86
C ASP A 181 14.78 -14.98 9.36
N ARG A 182 13.77 -15.61 9.97
CA ARG A 182 13.34 -16.98 9.65
C ARG A 182 12.71 -17.12 8.26
N PHE A 183 12.12 -16.06 7.73
CA PHE A 183 11.29 -16.14 6.52
C PHE A 183 11.75 -15.24 5.38
N PHE A 184 12.49 -14.17 5.68
CA PHE A 184 12.96 -13.20 4.70
C PHE A 184 14.41 -12.81 4.99
N ASP A 185 15.21 -12.73 3.92
CA ASP A 185 16.54 -12.12 3.96
C ASP A 185 16.36 -10.60 3.99
N LYS A 186 16.21 -10.05 5.21
CA LYS A 186 15.95 -8.63 5.45
C LYS A 186 17.04 -7.73 4.86
N ASP A 187 18.27 -8.24 4.80
CA ASP A 187 19.44 -7.49 4.33
C ASP A 187 19.45 -7.35 2.79
N LYS A 188 18.60 -8.11 2.09
CA LYS A 188 18.47 -8.04 0.63
C LYS A 188 17.19 -7.38 0.16
N PHE A 189 16.05 -7.69 0.80
CA PHE A 189 14.73 -7.37 0.25
C PHE A 189 13.83 -6.57 1.17
N ALA A 190 14.39 -5.96 2.23
CA ALA A 190 13.69 -4.99 3.06
C ALA A 190 14.49 -3.70 3.16
N SER A 191 13.79 -2.58 3.34
CA SER A 191 14.39 -1.31 3.68
C SER A 191 14.44 -1.11 5.19
N GLU A 192 15.39 -0.30 5.67
CA GLU A 192 15.42 0.16 7.07
C GLU A 192 14.16 0.96 7.46
N GLN A 193 13.38 1.44 6.50
CA GLN A 193 12.14 2.19 6.72
C GLN A 193 10.88 1.32 6.60
N MET A 194 11.00 0.00 6.46
CA MET A 194 9.88 -0.94 6.39
C MET A 194 8.96 -0.82 7.61
N ILE A 195 7.67 -0.58 7.37
CA ILE A 195 6.65 -0.68 8.41
C ILE A 195 6.30 -2.14 8.56
N PHE A 196 6.65 -2.72 9.71
CA PHE A 196 6.31 -4.08 10.08
C PHE A 196 5.49 -4.05 11.36
N PHE A 197 4.17 -4.13 11.22
CA PHE A 197 3.22 -3.93 12.30
C PHE A 197 2.43 -5.20 12.57
N ARG A 198 2.24 -5.52 13.85
CA ARG A 198 1.45 -6.65 14.31
C ARG A 198 0.58 -6.20 15.46
N SER A 199 -0.65 -6.69 15.50
CA SER A 199 -1.55 -6.47 16.62
C SER A 199 -2.41 -7.70 16.85
N ASP A 200 -2.70 -7.96 18.13
CA ASP A 200 -3.65 -8.98 18.56
C ASP A 200 -5.09 -8.41 18.75
N GLN A 201 -5.35 -7.20 18.27
CA GLN A 201 -6.68 -6.56 18.28
C GLN A 201 -7.43 -6.71 16.94
N GLY A 202 -6.80 -7.36 15.95
CA GLY A 202 -7.42 -7.66 14.66
C GLY A 202 -7.97 -6.45 13.93
N SER A 203 -9.21 -6.55 13.42
CA SER A 203 -9.89 -5.46 12.71
C SER A 203 -10.32 -4.30 13.62
N SER A 204 -10.26 -4.48 14.94
CA SER A 204 -10.55 -3.44 15.93
C SER A 204 -9.32 -2.63 16.32
N GLU A 205 -8.16 -2.91 15.73
CA GLU A 205 -6.93 -2.17 16.00
C GLU A 205 -7.07 -0.68 15.63
N PRO A 206 -7.02 0.26 16.60
CA PRO A 206 -7.17 1.70 16.33
C PRO A 206 -6.09 2.24 15.38
N ASP A 207 -4.90 1.63 15.38
CA ASP A 207 -3.81 2.08 14.52
C ASP A 207 -4.01 1.71 13.03
N LEU A 208 -5.02 0.92 12.66
CA LEU A 208 -5.37 0.71 11.25
C LEU A 208 -5.66 2.04 10.54
N GLU A 209 -6.36 2.98 11.18
CA GLU A 209 -6.61 4.31 10.57
C GLU A 209 -5.31 5.08 10.30
N SER A 210 -4.34 4.95 11.21
CA SER A 210 -3.05 5.61 11.07
C SER A 210 -2.22 4.94 9.95
N LEU A 211 -2.30 3.62 9.80
CA LEU A 211 -1.63 2.88 8.72
C LEU A 211 -2.22 3.25 7.36
N TYR A 212 -3.55 3.37 7.31
CA TYR A 212 -4.27 3.90 6.17
C TYR A 212 -3.72 5.29 5.79
N ALA A 213 -3.56 6.19 6.76
CA ALA A 213 -2.99 7.52 6.52
C ALA A 213 -1.55 7.50 5.97
N ILE A 214 -0.72 6.52 6.33
CA ILE A 214 0.60 6.35 5.70
C ILE A 214 0.46 5.88 4.26
N CYS A 215 -0.37 4.87 4.02
CA CYS A 215 -0.66 4.40 2.66
C CYS A 215 -1.15 5.55 1.76
N ARG A 216 -1.75 6.58 2.36
CA ARG A 216 -2.11 7.81 1.66
C ARG A 216 -0.96 8.58 1.02
N ASN A 217 0.14 8.72 1.73
CA ASN A 217 1.24 9.57 1.29
C ASN A 217 2.26 8.84 0.41
N ILE A 218 2.15 7.50 0.30
CA ILE A 218 3.15 6.65 -0.36
C ILE A 218 3.25 6.91 -1.88
N LEU A 219 2.13 7.11 -2.58
CA LEU A 219 2.16 7.35 -4.03
C LEU A 219 2.53 8.78 -4.39
N GLU A 220 2.31 9.75 -3.51
CA GLU A 220 2.81 11.12 -3.67
C GLU A 220 4.35 11.15 -3.67
N ILE A 221 4.98 10.32 -2.83
CA ILE A 221 6.44 10.17 -2.82
C ILE A 221 6.95 9.45 -4.08
N PHE A 222 6.22 8.43 -4.54
CA PHE A 222 6.53 7.78 -5.81
C PHE A 222 6.43 8.76 -6.99
N ALA A 223 5.42 9.64 -6.96
CA ALA A 223 5.25 10.72 -7.91
C ALA A 223 6.40 11.74 -7.82
N PHE A 224 6.82 12.12 -6.61
CA PHE A 224 7.94 13.02 -6.34
C PHE A 224 9.26 12.53 -6.93
N PHE A 225 9.61 11.26 -6.73
CA PHE A 225 10.91 10.76 -7.19
C PHE A 225 11.04 10.63 -8.70
N GLY A 226 9.94 10.43 -9.44
CA GLY A 226 9.97 10.35 -10.91
C GLY A 226 9.51 11.62 -11.64
N ALA A 227 9.44 12.78 -10.97
CA ALA A 227 9.13 14.07 -11.59
C ALA A 227 10.37 14.81 -12.15
N LYS A 228 11.42 14.08 -12.55
CA LYS A 228 12.61 14.63 -13.22
C LYS A 228 12.66 14.21 -14.68
#